data_AF-A0A1J3K3T6-F1
#
_entry.id   AF-A0A1J3K3T6-F1
#
_cell.length_a   1.000
_cell.length_b   1.000
_cell.length_c   1.000
_cell.angle_alpha   90.00
_cell.angle_beta   90.00
_cell.angle_gamma   90.00
#
_symmetry.space_group_name_H-M   'P 1'
#
loop_
_entity.id
_entity.type
_entity.pdbx_description
1 polymer ?
#
loop_
_entity_poly.entity_id
_entity_poly.type
_entity_poly.pdbx_seq_one_letter_code
_entity_poly.pdbx_strand_id
1 'polypeptide(L)'
;NPILALSDQSLISSVLHDKEETCPYTVIVTTSCFSPDWSRDQITISLGDADGNQVVAPRLEEPSSGRGGFKKCSSDTFQVKGQCLKTICSVYIYRSGPDGWIPETVEIYEEGSKSVKFDFNKNVPENNWYGHNKCNNTGLPPPFPDYPPFSPTVPPPSPPYFPPHTPSPPPRPPPPPPPPPAAPSAASGGGGHVESLVAFAATVFAFAAVVV
;
A
#
# COMPACT_ATOMS: atom_id res chain seq x y z
N ASN A 1 53.27 8.56 53.34
CA ASN A 1 52.05 7.94 52.79
C ASN A 1 50.83 8.84 52.98
N PRO A 2 50.62 9.83 52.11
CA PRO A 2 49.29 10.39 51.87
C PRO A 2 48.64 9.67 50.68
N ILE A 3 47.42 9.17 50.86
CA ILE A 3 46.63 8.59 49.76
C ILE A 3 45.84 9.73 49.11
N LEU A 4 46.34 10.11 47.94
CA LEU A 4 45.64 10.53 46.72
C LEU A 4 44.58 11.64 46.80
N ALA A 5 45.01 12.81 46.31
CA ALA A 5 44.21 13.71 45.51
C ALA A 5 43.83 13.07 44.16
N LEU A 6 42.64 13.37 43.64
CA LEU A 6 42.33 13.66 42.22
C LEU A 6 40.85 14.08 42.17
N SER A 7 40.59 15.39 42.14
CA SER A 7 40.31 16.16 40.92
C SER A 7 38.92 15.87 40.37
N ASP A 8 37.97 16.60 40.92
CA ASP A 8 36.67 16.90 40.34
C ASP A 8 36.89 17.74 39.07
N GLN A 9 37.04 17.09 37.91
CA GLN A 9 36.91 17.72 36.59
C GLN A 9 36.84 16.68 35.46
N SER A 10 35.73 16.76 34.72
CA SER A 10 35.58 16.38 33.31
C SER A 10 35.62 14.89 32.93
N LEU A 11 34.45 14.26 32.96
CA LEU A 11 33.96 13.41 31.86
C LEU A 11 32.46 13.74 31.72
N ILE A 12 32.07 14.82 31.04
CA ILE A 12 31.79 14.80 29.60
C ILE A 12 31.76 13.37 29.03
N SER A 13 30.88 12.52 29.55
CA SER A 13 30.29 11.50 28.69
C SER A 13 29.22 12.24 27.92
N SER A 14 29.65 12.83 26.81
CA SER A 14 28.79 12.99 25.66
C SER A 14 28.07 11.65 25.47
N VAL A 15 26.84 11.57 25.98
CA VAL A 15 25.80 10.82 25.32
C VAL A 15 25.68 11.51 23.96
N LEU A 16 26.61 11.19 23.07
CA LEU A 16 26.30 11.09 21.67
C LEU A 16 25.03 10.25 21.69
N HIS A 17 23.91 10.91 21.46
CA HIS A 17 22.96 10.33 20.55
C HIS A 17 23.82 9.89 19.36
N ASP A 18 24.27 8.65 19.35
CA ASP A 18 24.33 7.89 18.12
C ASP A 18 22.88 7.89 17.64
N LYS A 19 22.46 9.01 17.05
CA LYS A 19 21.45 8.99 16.03
C LYS A 19 22.08 8.07 15.00
N GLU A 20 21.73 6.80 15.07
CA GLU A 20 21.89 5.90 13.96
C GLU A 20 21.30 6.65 12.78
N GLU A 21 22.18 7.16 11.91
CA GLU A 21 21.78 8.02 10.82
C GLU A 21 20.91 7.17 9.91
N THR A 22 19.61 7.33 10.10
CA THR A 22 18.61 6.61 9.34
C THR A 22 18.38 7.38 8.06
N CYS A 23 18.79 6.82 6.94
CA CYS A 23 18.55 7.40 5.64
C CYS A 23 17.17 6.97 5.11
N PRO A 24 16.35 7.92 4.62
CA PRO A 24 15.12 7.61 3.91
C PRO A 24 15.42 7.26 2.45
N TYR A 25 14.87 6.14 2.00
CA TYR A 25 14.92 5.68 0.62
C TYR A 25 13.53 5.67 0.03
N THR A 26 13.38 6.31 -1.13
CA THR A 26 12.18 6.15 -1.94
C THR A 26 12.39 5.01 -2.92
N VAL A 27 11.51 4.02 -2.86
CA VAL A 27 11.50 2.86 -3.75
C VAL A 27 10.27 2.95 -4.63
N ILE A 28 10.48 3.12 -5.94
CA ILE A 28 9.43 3.10 -6.95
C ILE A 28 9.44 1.74 -7.62
N VAL A 29 8.31 1.06 -7.54
CA VAL A 29 8.13 -0.28 -8.10
C VAL A 29 7.11 -0.18 -9.24
N THR A 30 7.55 -0.51 -10.45
CA THR A 30 6.66 -0.64 -11.60
C THR A 30 6.30 -2.11 -11.77
N THR A 31 5.01 -2.41 -11.70
CA THR A 31 4.48 -3.77 -11.89
C THR A 31 4.13 -3.98 -13.35
N SER A 32 4.62 -5.07 -13.91
CA SER A 32 4.43 -5.41 -15.33
C SER A 32 2.96 -5.62 -15.68
N CYS A 33 2.60 -5.30 -16.93
CA CYS A 33 1.29 -5.65 -17.48
C CYS A 33 1.06 -7.16 -17.66
N PHE A 34 2.09 -7.99 -17.50
CA PHE A 34 1.97 -9.45 -17.47
C PHE A 34 1.77 -10.03 -16.07
N SER A 35 1.80 -9.18 -15.03
CA SER A 35 1.53 -9.58 -13.64
C SER A 35 0.04 -9.97 -13.46
N PRO A 36 -0.33 -10.73 -12.42
CA PRO A 36 -1.72 -10.84 -11.97
C PRO A 36 -2.35 -9.46 -11.75
N ASP A 37 -3.68 -9.38 -11.80
CA ASP A 37 -4.42 -8.11 -11.66
C ASP A 37 -4.03 -7.35 -10.38
N TRP A 38 -3.75 -8.10 -9.31
CA TRP A 38 -3.25 -7.62 -8.05
C TRP A 38 -2.48 -8.74 -7.33
N SER A 39 -1.42 -8.40 -6.58
CA SER A 39 -0.74 -9.33 -5.67
C SER A 39 -0.93 -8.89 -4.22
N ARG A 40 -1.46 -9.79 -3.37
CA ARG A 40 -1.51 -9.59 -1.91
C ARG A 40 -0.34 -10.29 -1.20
N ASP A 41 0.61 -10.80 -1.97
CA ASP A 41 1.76 -11.47 -1.41
C ASP A 41 2.59 -10.50 -0.59
N GLN A 42 3.23 -11.02 0.44
CA GLN A 42 4.14 -10.22 1.24
C GLN A 42 5.42 -10.03 0.44
N ILE A 43 5.73 -8.77 0.15
CA ILE A 43 6.93 -8.37 -0.58
C ILE A 43 7.90 -7.73 0.40
N THR A 44 9.09 -8.32 0.49
CA THR A 44 10.24 -7.79 1.21
C THR A 44 11.27 -7.35 0.20
N ILE A 45 11.86 -6.18 0.42
CA ILE A 45 12.94 -5.67 -0.42
C ILE A 45 14.21 -5.49 0.41
N SER A 46 15.34 -5.78 -0.20
CA SER A 46 16.65 -5.47 0.34
C SER A 46 17.45 -4.62 -0.63
N LEU A 47 18.08 -3.58 -0.12
CA LEU A 47 18.97 -2.66 -0.82
C LEU A 47 20.39 -2.88 -0.30
N GLY A 48 21.41 -2.84 -1.16
CA GLY A 48 22.80 -2.92 -0.71
C GLY A 48 23.78 -2.11 -1.56
N ASP A 49 24.92 -1.76 -0.95
CA ASP A 49 25.97 -0.93 -1.55
C ASP A 49 27.31 -1.66 -1.75
N ALA A 50 28.28 -0.99 -2.38
CA ALA A 50 29.57 -1.60 -2.70
C ALA A 50 30.43 -1.93 -1.46
N ASP A 51 30.12 -1.32 -0.31
CA ASP A 51 30.85 -1.50 0.95
C ASP A 51 30.34 -2.72 1.74
N GLY A 52 29.26 -3.34 1.28
CA GLY A 52 28.65 -4.50 1.95
C GLY A 52 27.53 -4.15 2.92
N ASN A 53 27.09 -2.88 2.96
CA ASN A 53 25.99 -2.45 3.80
C ASN A 53 24.66 -2.88 3.16
N GLN A 54 23.67 -3.18 4.01
CA GLN A 54 22.38 -3.69 3.57
C GLN A 54 21.21 -3.09 4.39
N VAL A 55 20.17 -2.67 3.69
CA VAL A 55 18.89 -2.25 4.28
C VAL A 55 17.84 -3.27 3.87
N VAL A 56 17.04 -3.77 4.82
CA VAL A 56 15.94 -4.70 4.55
C VAL A 56 14.63 -4.07 5.01
N ALA A 57 13.69 -3.93 4.08
CA ALA A 57 12.32 -3.53 4.37
C ALA A 57 11.43 -4.78 4.41
N PRO A 58 11.03 -5.25 5.62
CA PRO A 58 10.37 -6.53 5.81
C PRO A 58 9.02 -6.61 5.09
N ARG A 59 8.32 -5.49 4.89
CA ARG A 59 7.01 -5.49 4.24
C ARG A 59 6.73 -4.18 3.54
N LEU A 60 6.53 -4.26 2.23
CA LEU A 60 6.07 -3.16 1.39
C LEU A 60 4.54 -3.22 1.28
N GLU A 61 3.83 -2.75 2.30
CA GLU A 61 2.36 -2.90 2.36
C GLU A 61 1.58 -1.66 1.94
N GLU A 62 2.05 -0.50 2.37
CA GLU A 62 1.34 0.75 2.17
C GLU A 62 2.18 1.65 1.27
N PRO A 63 1.87 1.73 -0.04
CA PRO A 63 2.48 2.74 -0.87
C PRO A 63 2.01 4.11 -0.38
N SER A 64 2.78 5.16 -0.69
CA SER A 64 2.45 6.55 -0.36
C SER A 64 1.07 7.00 -0.87
N SER A 65 0.48 6.26 -1.82
CA SER A 65 -0.84 6.50 -2.40
C SER A 65 -2.02 5.96 -1.58
N GLY A 66 -1.78 5.11 -0.56
CA GLY A 66 -2.81 4.55 0.32
C GLY A 66 -3.84 3.62 -0.35
N ARG A 67 -3.64 3.24 -1.63
CA ARG A 67 -4.58 2.40 -2.40
C ARG A 67 -4.16 0.92 -2.50
N GLY A 68 -3.29 0.47 -1.58
CA GLY A 68 -2.57 -0.81 -1.69
C GLY A 68 -1.57 -0.80 -2.85
N GLY A 69 -0.61 -1.73 -2.87
CA GLY A 69 0.43 -1.80 -3.92
C GLY A 69 0.32 -3.02 -4.85
N PHE A 70 1.16 -3.04 -5.89
CA PHE A 70 1.38 -4.20 -6.78
C PHE A 70 0.23 -4.55 -7.72
N LYS A 71 -0.51 -3.53 -8.16
CA LYS A 71 -1.51 -3.69 -9.22
C LYS A 71 -0.84 -3.93 -10.57
N LYS A 72 -1.46 -4.71 -11.44
CA LYS A 72 -1.00 -4.84 -12.84
C LYS A 72 -0.91 -3.48 -13.54
N CYS A 73 0.16 -3.26 -14.30
CA CYS A 73 0.42 -2.02 -15.03
C CYS A 73 0.42 -0.75 -14.14
N SER A 74 0.76 -0.85 -12.86
CA SER A 74 0.88 0.33 -11.97
C SER A 74 2.32 0.62 -11.58
N SER A 75 2.53 1.84 -11.10
CA SER A 75 3.74 2.21 -10.38
C SER A 75 3.35 2.61 -8.97
N ASP A 76 4.01 2.00 -7.99
CA ASP A 76 3.76 2.18 -6.56
C ASP A 76 5.03 2.69 -5.88
N THR A 77 4.88 3.72 -5.05
CA THR A 77 6.01 4.35 -4.34
C THR A 77 5.97 3.98 -2.87
N PHE A 78 7.10 3.51 -2.35
CA PHE A 78 7.27 3.11 -0.96
C PHE A 78 8.40 3.90 -0.30
N GLN A 79 8.25 4.15 1.00
CA GLN A 79 9.30 4.73 1.83
C GLN A 79 9.96 3.64 2.67
N VAL A 80 11.27 3.51 2.52
CA VAL A 80 12.11 2.58 3.27
C VAL A 80 13.07 3.40 4.13
N LYS A 81 13.37 2.91 5.34
CA LYS A 81 14.30 3.55 6.27
C LYS A 81 15.30 2.53 6.75
N GLY A 82 16.56 2.91 6.84
CA GLY A 82 17.63 2.07 7.37
C GLY A 82 18.95 2.81 7.39
N GLN A 83 20.05 2.06 7.57
CA GLN A 83 21.40 2.62 7.49
C GLN A 83 21.66 3.30 6.14
N CYS A 84 22.49 4.34 6.18
CA CYS A 84 22.89 5.08 4.99
C CYS A 84 23.83 4.28 4.08
N LEU A 85 23.31 3.87 2.93
CA LEU A 85 24.02 3.26 1.81
C LEU A 85 24.71 4.34 0.97
N LYS A 86 25.97 4.13 0.57
CA LYS A 86 26.70 5.12 -0.25
C LYS A 86 26.29 5.11 -1.72
N THR A 87 26.40 3.96 -2.37
CA THR A 87 26.07 3.79 -3.78
C THR A 87 25.35 2.47 -3.93
N ILE A 88 24.03 2.56 -4.03
CA ILE A 88 23.15 1.39 -4.16
C ILE A 88 23.48 0.69 -5.47
N CYS A 89 23.90 -0.57 -5.38
CA CYS A 89 24.30 -1.38 -6.52
C CYS A 89 23.70 -2.78 -6.48
N SER A 90 22.96 -3.12 -5.42
CA SER A 90 22.21 -4.37 -5.35
C SER A 90 20.78 -4.14 -4.86
N VAL A 91 19.87 -4.95 -5.38
CA VAL A 91 18.49 -5.04 -4.91
C VAL A 91 18.05 -6.50 -4.95
N TYR A 92 17.40 -6.95 -3.89
CA TYR A 92 16.80 -8.27 -3.79
C TYR A 92 15.35 -8.17 -3.33
N ILE A 93 14.51 -9.03 -3.88
CA ILE A 93 13.09 -9.14 -3.58
C ILE A 93 12.84 -10.54 -3.03
N TYR A 94 12.09 -10.63 -1.93
CA TYR A 94 11.54 -11.88 -1.43
C TYR A 94 10.02 -11.79 -1.44
N ARG A 95 9.36 -12.80 -2.02
CA ARG A 95 7.90 -12.90 -2.11
C ARG A 95 7.42 -14.10 -1.31
N SER A 96 6.43 -13.88 -0.45
CA SER A 96 5.73 -14.94 0.28
C SER A 96 4.23 -14.83 0.06
N GLY A 97 3.65 -15.83 -0.59
CA GLY A 97 2.21 -15.91 -0.83
C GLY A 97 1.85 -16.60 -2.16
N PRO A 98 0.56 -16.83 -2.40
CA PRO A 98 0.09 -17.63 -3.53
C PRO A 98 -0.21 -16.84 -4.81
N ASP A 99 -0.33 -15.50 -4.75
CA ASP A 99 -0.91 -14.73 -5.87
C ASP A 99 0.07 -14.63 -7.05
N GLY A 100 1.38 -14.59 -6.77
CA GLY A 100 2.41 -14.33 -7.79
C GLY A 100 2.57 -12.83 -8.06
N TRP A 101 3.70 -12.45 -8.66
CA TRP A 101 3.96 -11.04 -8.96
C TRP A 101 5.12 -10.88 -9.95
N ILE A 102 4.95 -9.99 -10.93
CA ILE A 102 5.96 -9.67 -11.94
C ILE A 102 6.32 -8.18 -11.84
N PRO A 103 7.40 -7.81 -11.13
CA PRO A 103 7.98 -6.48 -11.23
C PRO A 103 8.57 -6.29 -12.63
N GLU A 104 8.25 -5.16 -13.25
CA GLU A 104 8.95 -4.69 -14.44
C GLU A 104 10.27 -4.04 -14.01
N THR A 105 10.20 -3.03 -13.14
CA THR A 105 11.38 -2.29 -12.67
C THR A 105 11.28 -1.92 -11.20
N VAL A 106 12.43 -1.85 -10.54
CA VAL A 106 12.62 -1.22 -9.24
C VAL A 106 13.59 -0.05 -9.40
N GLU A 107 13.13 1.15 -9.09
CA GLU A 107 13.94 2.36 -9.04
C GLU A 107 14.07 2.83 -7.60
N ILE A 108 15.30 3.08 -7.17
CA ILE A 108 15.60 3.51 -5.81
C ILE A 108 16.34 4.83 -5.88
N TYR A 109 15.93 5.77 -5.05
CA TYR A 109 16.70 6.99 -4.84
C TYR A 109 16.60 7.46 -3.39
N GLU A 110 17.65 8.13 -2.97
CA GLU A 110 17.72 8.88 -1.73
C GLU A 110 17.58 10.37 -2.10
N GLU A 111 16.97 11.17 -1.21
CA GLU A 111 16.79 12.60 -1.46
C GLU A 111 18.15 13.30 -1.66
N GLY A 112 18.33 13.97 -2.80
CA GLY A 112 19.59 14.61 -3.17
C GLY A 112 20.62 13.71 -3.86
N SER A 113 20.33 12.42 -4.02
CA SER A 113 21.18 11.43 -4.70
C SER A 113 20.63 11.03 -6.08
N LYS A 114 21.49 10.43 -6.91
CA LYS A 114 21.08 9.88 -8.21
C LYS A 114 20.24 8.61 -8.02
N SER A 115 19.16 8.48 -8.80
CA SER A 115 18.37 7.24 -8.82
C SER A 115 19.12 6.08 -9.49
N VAL A 116 18.87 4.87 -9.00
CA VAL A 116 19.38 3.62 -9.55
C VAL A 116 18.21 2.73 -9.91
N LYS A 117 18.22 2.20 -11.13
CA LYS A 117 17.14 1.38 -11.70
C LYS A 117 17.60 -0.05 -11.98
N PHE A 118 16.72 -1.00 -11.67
CA PHE A 118 16.91 -2.43 -11.87
C PHE A 118 15.71 -3.02 -12.61
N ASP A 119 15.97 -3.81 -13.66
CA ASP A 119 14.96 -4.41 -14.53
C ASP A 119 14.80 -5.90 -14.19
N PHE A 120 13.59 -6.32 -13.81
CA PHE A 120 13.29 -7.70 -13.40
C PHE A 120 12.54 -8.48 -14.49
N ASN A 121 11.40 -7.97 -14.94
CA ASN A 121 10.56 -8.51 -16.02
C ASN A 121 10.24 -10.01 -15.95
N LYS A 122 10.33 -10.61 -14.76
CA LYS A 122 10.08 -12.05 -14.51
C LYS A 122 9.32 -12.24 -13.21
N ASN A 123 8.56 -13.32 -13.15
CA ASN A 123 7.84 -13.68 -11.93
C ASN A 123 8.82 -13.95 -10.78
N VAL A 124 8.58 -13.29 -9.65
CA VAL A 124 9.39 -13.49 -8.44
C VAL A 124 9.10 -14.88 -7.86
N PRO A 125 10.11 -15.74 -7.68
CA PRO A 125 9.94 -17.04 -7.03
C PRO A 125 9.32 -16.90 -5.64
N GLU A 126 8.52 -17.89 -5.24
CA GLU A 126 8.01 -17.94 -3.87
C GLU A 126 9.12 -18.35 -2.90
N ASN A 127 9.17 -17.73 -1.73
CA ASN A 127 10.03 -18.09 -0.61
C ASN A 127 11.53 -18.16 -0.95
N ASN A 128 11.97 -17.34 -1.91
CA ASN A 128 13.37 -17.25 -2.29
C ASN A 128 13.74 -15.82 -2.69
N TRP A 129 14.96 -15.41 -2.36
CA TRP A 129 15.49 -14.12 -2.76
C TRP A 129 15.78 -14.10 -4.26
N TYR A 130 15.26 -13.09 -4.95
CA TYR A 130 15.43 -12.87 -6.38
C TYR A 130 15.82 -11.41 -6.64
N GLY A 131 16.90 -11.18 -7.39
CA GLY A 131 17.44 -9.83 -7.51
C GLY A 131 18.66 -9.71 -8.39
N HIS A 132 19.25 -8.51 -8.32
CA HIS A 132 20.43 -8.13 -9.07
C HIS A 132 21.49 -7.60 -8.12
N ASN A 133 22.71 -8.07 -8.27
CA ASN A 133 23.89 -7.47 -7.66
C ASN A 133 24.83 -6.99 -8.77
N LYS A 134 24.96 -5.67 -8.89
CA LYS A 134 25.85 -4.97 -9.83
C LYS A 134 27.03 -4.33 -9.09
N CYS A 135 27.26 -4.68 -7.83
CA CYS A 135 28.38 -4.18 -7.06
C CYS A 135 29.68 -4.81 -7.59
N ASN A 136 30.74 -4.02 -7.68
CA ASN A 136 32.08 -4.52 -8.07
C ASN A 136 32.67 -5.49 -7.02
N ASN A 137 32.06 -5.58 -5.84
CA ASN A 137 32.39 -6.54 -4.82
C ASN A 137 31.50 -7.78 -4.98
N THR A 138 32.11 -8.94 -5.26
CA THR A 138 31.43 -10.23 -5.42
C THR A 138 30.82 -10.76 -4.11
N GLY A 139 31.07 -10.08 -2.99
CA GLY A 139 30.75 -10.55 -1.63
C GLY A 139 29.42 -10.12 -1.04
N LEU A 140 28.50 -9.49 -1.79
CA LEU A 140 27.13 -9.30 -1.30
C LEU A 140 26.24 -10.45 -1.80
N PRO A 141 26.15 -11.57 -1.06
CA PRO A 141 25.11 -12.55 -1.31
C PRO A 141 23.73 -11.89 -1.09
N PRO A 142 22.63 -12.48 -1.62
CA PRO A 142 21.32 -12.15 -1.09
C PRO A 142 21.34 -12.22 0.45
N PRO A 143 20.53 -11.39 1.14
CA PRO A 143 20.43 -11.46 2.60
C PRO A 143 20.30 -12.92 3.03
N PHE A 144 21.13 -13.35 4.00
CA PHE A 144 21.23 -14.76 4.37
C PHE A 144 19.83 -15.37 4.60
N PRO A 145 19.60 -16.64 4.19
CA PRO A 145 18.29 -17.29 4.22
C PRO A 145 17.64 -17.39 5.62
N ASP A 146 18.39 -17.11 6.70
CA ASP A 146 17.89 -17.08 8.08
C ASP A 146 17.23 -15.76 8.50
N TYR A 147 17.08 -14.80 7.57
CA TYR A 147 16.10 -13.72 7.73
C TYR A 147 14.83 -14.08 6.94
N PRO A 148 13.93 -14.95 7.43
CA PRO A 148 12.53 -14.74 7.13
C PRO A 148 12.19 -13.37 7.73
N PRO A 149 11.73 -12.39 6.95
CA PRO A 149 11.41 -11.04 7.44
C PRO A 149 10.24 -11.04 8.45
N PHE A 150 9.63 -12.20 8.67
CA PHE A 150 8.64 -12.46 9.69
C PHE A 150 9.24 -13.41 10.71
N SER A 151 9.43 -12.95 11.95
CA SER A 151 9.48 -13.90 13.06
C SER A 151 8.20 -14.74 12.99
N PRO A 152 8.27 -16.09 12.86
CA PRO A 152 7.08 -16.94 12.83
C PRO A 152 6.25 -16.85 14.13
N THR A 153 6.75 -16.15 15.14
CA THR A 153 6.14 -15.95 16.46
C THR A 153 5.11 -14.81 16.49
N VAL A 154 5.06 -13.91 15.50
CA VAL A 154 4.03 -12.87 15.46
C VAL A 154 2.92 -13.32 14.52
N PRO A 155 1.81 -13.89 15.04
CA PRO A 155 0.66 -14.20 14.20
C PRO A 155 0.21 -12.91 13.49
N PRO A 156 -0.23 -12.99 12.23
CA PRO A 156 -0.79 -11.83 11.54
C PRO A 156 -1.87 -11.22 12.43
N PRO A 157 -1.94 -9.87 12.55
CA PRO A 157 -2.98 -9.23 13.34
C PRO A 157 -4.32 -9.80 12.88
N SER A 158 -5.07 -10.39 13.82
CA SER A 158 -6.38 -10.92 13.51
C SER A 158 -7.19 -9.79 12.88
N PRO A 159 -7.85 -10.02 11.72
CA PRO A 159 -8.74 -9.00 11.18
C PRO A 159 -9.69 -8.58 12.31
N PRO A 160 -9.98 -7.27 12.45
CA PRO A 160 -10.90 -6.81 13.50
C PRO A 160 -12.15 -7.67 13.41
N TYR A 161 -12.46 -8.36 14.50
CA TYR A 161 -13.65 -9.19 14.58
C TYR A 161 -14.84 -8.25 14.44
N PHE A 162 -15.41 -8.20 13.24
CA PHE A 162 -16.71 -7.62 13.02
C PHE A 162 -17.72 -8.67 13.48
N PRO A 163 -18.34 -8.51 14.66
CA PRO A 163 -19.45 -9.38 15.01
C PRO A 163 -20.46 -9.32 13.86
N PRO A 164 -21.06 -10.46 13.46
CA PRO A 164 -22.09 -10.44 12.44
C PRO A 164 -23.11 -9.39 12.84
N HIS A 165 -23.33 -8.41 11.95
CA HIS A 165 -24.33 -7.37 12.18
C HIS A 165 -25.66 -8.09 12.40
N THR A 166 -26.12 -8.16 13.65
CA THR A 166 -27.51 -8.49 13.95
C THR A 166 -28.34 -7.50 13.13
N PRO A 167 -29.17 -7.97 12.18
CA PRO A 167 -30.03 -7.07 11.44
C PRO A 167 -30.84 -6.27 12.45
N SER A 168 -30.75 -4.94 12.37
CA SER A 168 -31.62 -4.08 13.17
C SER A 168 -33.07 -4.51 12.90
N PRO A 169 -33.91 -4.67 13.95
CA PRO A 169 -35.31 -4.99 13.72
C PRO A 169 -35.93 -3.92 12.81
N PRO A 170 -36.83 -4.32 11.89
CA PRO A 170 -37.45 -3.36 10.99
C PRO A 170 -38.15 -2.27 11.81
N PRO A 171 -38.10 -1.00 11.36
CA PRO A 171 -38.78 0.09 12.04
C PRO A 171 -40.25 -0.26 12.23
N ARG A 172 -40.78 -0.01 13.43
CA ARG A 172 -42.19 -0.23 13.75
C ARG A 172 -43.04 0.57 12.75
N PRO A 173 -44.08 -0.03 12.14
CA PRO A 173 -44.97 0.71 11.26
C PRO A 173 -45.60 1.88 12.01
N PRO A 174 -45.83 3.02 11.32
CA PRO A 174 -46.45 4.18 11.95
C PRO A 174 -47.84 3.82 12.47
N PRO A 175 -48.29 4.44 13.57
CA PRO A 175 -49.64 4.23 14.08
C PRO A 175 -50.67 4.60 13.00
N PRO A 176 -51.80 3.87 12.93
CA PRO A 176 -52.86 4.21 11.99
C PRO A 176 -53.35 5.63 12.24
N PRO A 177 -53.71 6.38 11.18
CA PRO A 177 -54.26 7.71 11.34
C PRO A 177 -55.56 7.66 12.16
N PRO A 178 -55.87 8.71 12.95
CA PRO A 178 -57.13 8.80 13.65
C PRO A 178 -58.30 8.73 12.67
N PRO A 179 -59.43 8.13 13.05
CA PRO A 179 -60.59 8.07 12.18
C PRO A 179 -61.06 9.49 11.82
N PRO A 180 -61.49 9.72 10.58
CA PRO A 180 -61.97 11.02 10.17
C PRO A 180 -63.21 11.42 11.01
N PRO A 181 -63.39 12.71 11.31
CA PRO A 181 -64.60 13.19 11.95
C PRO A 181 -65.82 12.82 11.07
N ALA A 182 -66.89 12.38 11.72
CA ALA A 182 -68.14 12.04 11.03
C ALA A 182 -68.61 13.25 10.21
N ALA A 183 -68.74 13.06 8.89
CA ALA A 183 -69.22 14.10 8.01
C ALA A 183 -70.68 14.44 8.33
N PRO A 184 -71.07 15.73 8.37
CA PRO A 184 -72.48 16.09 8.38
C PRO A 184 -73.10 15.71 7.03
N SER A 185 -74.25 15.04 7.08
CA SER A 185 -75.00 14.64 5.89
C SER A 185 -75.38 15.85 5.04
N ALA A 186 -74.98 15.86 3.77
CA ALA A 186 -75.50 16.80 2.79
C ALA A 186 -75.59 16.14 1.41
N ALA A 187 -76.62 16.57 0.69
CA ALA A 187 -77.23 15.92 -0.45
C ALA A 187 -76.44 16.01 -1.77
N SER A 188 -76.55 14.93 -2.54
CA SER A 188 -76.51 14.76 -4.01
C SER A 188 -76.34 15.99 -4.93
N GLY A 189 -75.37 15.88 -5.84
CA GLY A 189 -75.28 16.54 -7.16
C GLY A 189 -73.83 16.95 -7.48
N GLY A 190 -73.17 16.67 -8.60
CA GLY A 190 -73.51 16.07 -9.88
C GLY A 190 -72.57 16.68 -10.93
N GLY A 191 -71.77 15.85 -11.64
CA GLY A 191 -71.21 16.15 -12.97
C GLY A 191 -69.83 16.83 -13.09
N GLY A 192 -69.04 16.39 -14.09
CA GLY A 192 -68.04 17.23 -14.78
C GLY A 192 -66.63 16.62 -14.98
N HIS A 193 -66.31 16.27 -16.23
CA HIS A 193 -65.08 15.69 -16.77
C HIS A 193 -64.13 16.78 -17.33
N VAL A 194 -62.79 16.59 -17.40
CA VAL A 194 -61.91 16.79 -18.60
C VAL A 194 -60.40 16.58 -18.32
N GLU A 195 -59.71 16.07 -19.35
CA GLU A 195 -58.32 15.65 -19.53
C GLU A 195 -57.22 16.73 -19.46
N SER A 196 -55.95 16.29 -19.31
CA SER A 196 -54.80 16.95 -19.98
C SER A 196 -53.59 16.00 -20.15
N LEU A 197 -53.22 15.71 -21.41
CA LEU A 197 -51.99 15.01 -21.82
C LEU A 197 -50.85 16.03 -22.06
N VAL A 198 -49.62 15.69 -21.68
CA VAL A 198 -48.41 16.46 -22.00
C VAL A 198 -47.37 15.54 -22.66
N ALA A 199 -46.89 15.95 -23.84
CA ALA A 199 -45.87 15.30 -24.65
C ALA A 199 -44.48 15.93 -24.41
N PHE A 200 -43.40 15.14 -24.53
CA PHE A 200 -42.04 15.65 -24.69
C PHE A 200 -41.29 14.85 -25.77
N ALA A 201 -40.57 15.56 -26.63
CA ALA A 201 -39.95 15.10 -27.86
C ALA A 201 -38.40 15.19 -27.81
N ALA A 202 -37.77 14.31 -28.63
CA ALA A 202 -36.45 14.39 -29.30
C ALA A 202 -35.17 14.55 -28.44
N THR A 203 -34.04 13.89 -28.74
CA THR A 203 -33.26 14.05 -29.99
C THR A 203 -32.18 12.96 -30.12
N VAL A 204 -31.94 12.49 -31.35
CA VAL A 204 -30.91 11.51 -31.75
C VAL A 204 -29.73 12.25 -32.39
N PHE A 205 -28.48 11.91 -32.05
CA PHE A 205 -27.30 12.31 -32.82
C PHE A 205 -26.43 11.08 -33.13
N ALA A 206 -26.22 10.82 -34.42
CA ALA A 206 -25.36 9.77 -34.97
C ALA A 206 -24.01 10.39 -35.40
N PHE A 207 -22.90 9.77 -35.03
CA PHE A 207 -21.56 10.14 -35.48
C PHE A 207 -21.19 9.34 -36.75
N ALA A 208 -20.74 10.07 -37.78
CA ALA A 208 -20.27 9.52 -39.04
C ALA A 208 -18.78 9.14 -38.95
N ALA A 209 -18.43 8.02 -39.60
CA ALA A 209 -17.06 7.58 -39.84
C ALA A 209 -16.47 8.27 -41.09
N VAL A 210 -15.19 8.62 -41.04
CA VAL A 210 -14.40 9.00 -42.22
C VAL A 210 -13.12 8.19 -42.22
N VAL A 211 -12.94 7.42 -43.30
CA VAL A 211 -11.72 6.69 -43.65
C VAL A 211 -11.06 7.49 -44.77
N VAL A 212 -9.78 7.84 -44.61
CA VAL A 212 -8.83 8.16 -45.68
C VAL A 212 -7.49 7.56 -45.30
#